data_AF-A0AA42YI38-F1
#
_entry.id   AF-A0AA42YI38-F1
#
_cell.length_a   1.000
_cell.length_b   1.000
_cell.length_c   1.000
_cell.angle_alpha   90.00
_cell.angle_beta   90.00
_cell.angle_gamma   90.00
#
_symmetry.space_group_name_H-M   'P 1'
#
loop_
_entity.id
_entity.type
_entity.pdbx_description
1 polymer ?
#
loop_
_entity_poly.entity_id
_entity_poly.type
_entity_poly.pdbx_seq_one_letter_code
_entity_poly.pdbx_strand_id
1 'polypeptide(L)'
;MRSRLVFQILFILYCVEAGIFLAFVPWSPLWERHLLAFPLLRLRAFGLHPLLRSAISGFGLVHLIWGVHDLELLLARWRAARPAAGGGGASPPPGGEPR
;
A
#
# COMPACT_ATOMS: atom_id res chain seq x y z
N MET A 1 -4.30 1.43 -23.86
CA MET A 1 -3.28 1.89 -22.88
C MET A 1 -3.84 2.11 -21.47
N ARG A 2 -5.03 2.71 -21.29
CA ARG A 2 -5.67 2.91 -19.96
C ARG A 2 -5.90 1.63 -19.14
N SER A 3 -6.20 0.50 -19.79
CA SER A 3 -6.48 -0.78 -19.10
C SER A 3 -5.29 -1.31 -18.28
N ARG A 4 -4.05 -1.10 -18.74
CA ARG A 4 -2.84 -1.54 -17.99
C ARG A 4 -2.71 -0.82 -16.66
N LEU A 5 -3.05 0.46 -16.60
CA LEU A 5 -3.00 1.24 -15.35
C LEU A 5 -4.06 0.75 -14.36
N VAL A 6 -5.26 0.43 -14.83
CA VAL A 6 -6.32 -0.13 -13.97
C VAL A 6 -5.90 -1.47 -13.37
N PHE A 7 -5.38 -2.39 -14.19
CA PHE A 7 -4.86 -3.67 -13.68
C PHE A 7 -3.72 -3.50 -12.69
N GLN A 8 -2.82 -2.54 -12.92
CA GLN A 8 -1.71 -2.27 -12.01
C GLN A 8 -2.19 -1.71 -10.67
N ILE A 9 -3.15 -0.78 -10.68
CA ILE A 9 -3.76 -0.25 -9.45
C ILE A 9 -4.49 -1.36 -8.70
N LEU A 10 -5.26 -2.20 -9.38
CA LEU A 10 -5.94 -3.34 -8.77
C LEU A 10 -4.95 -4.34 -8.16
N PHE A 11 -3.82 -4.60 -8.83
CA PHE A 11 -2.77 -5.47 -8.32
C PHE A 11 -2.16 -4.91 -7.03
N ILE A 12 -1.85 -3.60 -7.01
CA ILE A 12 -1.33 -2.92 -5.81
C ILE A 12 -2.37 -2.97 -4.68
N LEU A 13 -3.63 -2.68 -4.99
CA LEU A 13 -4.72 -2.71 -4.00
C LEU A 13 -4.89 -4.12 -3.43
N TYR A 14 -4.84 -5.15 -4.28
CA TYR A 14 -4.90 -6.55 -3.86
C TYR A 14 -3.72 -6.93 -2.97
N CYS A 15 -2.49 -6.51 -3.31
CA CYS A 15 -1.32 -6.72 -2.46
C CYS A 15 -1.48 -6.07 -1.08
N VAL A 16 -1.98 -4.83 -1.04
CA VAL A 16 -2.24 -4.10 0.21
C VAL A 16 -3.34 -4.80 1.02
N GLU A 17 -4.46 -5.15 0.39
CA GLU A 17 -5.58 -5.85 1.01
C GLU A 17 -5.13 -7.19 1.58
N ALA A 18 -4.40 -8.00 0.80
CA ALA A 18 -3.83 -9.27 1.25
C ALA A 18 -2.85 -9.08 2.41
N GLY A 19 -2.00 -8.05 2.37
CA GLY A 19 -1.09 -7.71 3.47
C GLY A 19 -1.82 -7.35 4.76
N ILE A 20 -2.88 -6.55 4.67
CA ILE A 20 -3.76 -6.21 5.80
C ILE A 20 -4.46 -7.47 6.32
N PHE A 21 -5.00 -8.30 5.44
CA PHE A 21 -5.61 -9.58 5.83
C PHE A 21 -4.60 -10.46 6.56
N LEU A 22 -3.38 -10.64 6.04
CA LEU A 22 -2.33 -11.39 6.73
C LEU A 22 -1.95 -10.78 8.09
N ALA A 23 -1.96 -9.46 8.20
CA ALA A 23 -1.68 -8.79 9.46
C ALA A 23 -2.79 -8.99 10.50
N PHE A 24 -4.06 -8.95 10.08
CA PHE A 24 -5.22 -8.89 10.96
C PHE A 24 -5.82 -10.26 11.29
N VAL A 25 -5.84 -11.18 10.32
CA VAL A 25 -6.36 -12.54 10.47
C VAL A 25 -5.79 -13.27 11.70
N PRO A 26 -4.47 -13.34 11.95
CA PRO A 26 -3.92 -14.09 13.10
C PRO A 26 -4.31 -13.53 14.47
N TRP A 27 -4.74 -12.27 14.53
CA TRP A 27 -5.25 -11.59 15.74
C TRP A 27 -6.77 -11.61 15.85
N SER A 28 -7.46 -12.08 14.82
CA SER A 28 -8.91 -12.15 14.82
C SER A 28 -9.42 -13.31 15.70
N PRO A 29 -10.55 -13.13 16.40
CA PRO A 29 -11.18 -14.22 17.15
C PRO A 29 -11.66 -15.36 16.22
N LEU A 30 -11.84 -15.08 14.93
CA LEU A 30 -12.17 -16.07 13.91
C LEU A 30 -11.03 -17.09 13.70
N TRP A 31 -9.78 -16.65 13.75
CA TRP A 31 -8.59 -17.49 13.61
C TRP A 31 -8.48 -18.49 14.75
N GLU A 32 -8.70 -18.04 15.98
CA GLU A 32 -8.75 -18.92 17.15
C GLU A 32 -9.88 -19.92 17.00
N ARG A 33 -11.10 -19.46 16.70
CA ARG A 33 -12.26 -20.34 16.57
C ARG A 33 -12.07 -21.42 15.48
N HIS A 34 -11.45 -21.08 14.35
CA HIS A 34 -11.12 -22.04 13.30
C HIS A 34 -10.05 -23.04 13.75
N LEU A 35 -8.93 -22.59 14.33
CA LEU A 35 -7.86 -23.48 14.79
C LEU A 35 -8.31 -24.39 15.94
N LEU A 36 -9.21 -23.91 16.81
CA LEU A 36 -9.81 -24.70 17.88
C LEU A 36 -10.76 -25.77 17.34
N ALA A 37 -11.45 -25.49 16.22
CA ALA A 37 -12.32 -26.43 15.52
C ALA A 37 -11.56 -27.46 14.64
N PHE A 38 -10.28 -27.20 14.35
CA PHE A 38 -9.44 -28.13 13.58
C PHE A 38 -9.03 -29.34 14.44
N PRO A 39 -9.20 -30.59 13.94
CA PRO A 39 -8.87 -31.81 14.69
C PRO A 39 -7.36 -32.05 14.85
N LEU A 40 -6.50 -31.34 14.09
CA LEU A 40 -5.05 -31.49 14.18
C LEU A 40 -4.46 -30.66 15.34
N LEU A 41 -4.13 -31.35 16.45
CA LEU A 41 -3.52 -30.76 17.65
C LEU A 41 -2.21 -30.00 17.35
N ARG A 42 -1.43 -30.51 16.39
CA ARG A 42 -0.13 -29.93 15.97
C ARG A 42 -0.31 -28.59 15.24
N LEU A 43 -1.35 -28.48 14.40
CA LEU A 43 -1.68 -27.27 13.66
C LEU A 43 -2.21 -26.18 14.61
N ARG A 44 -2.98 -26.60 15.61
CA ARG A 44 -3.48 -25.72 16.69
C ARG A 44 -2.35 -25.17 17.55
N ALA A 45 -1.38 -26.00 17.94
CA ALA A 45 -0.20 -25.56 18.70
C ALA A 45 0.67 -24.57 17.91
N PHE A 46 0.90 -24.82 16.62
CA PHE A 46 1.64 -23.88 15.75
C PHE A 46 0.85 -22.59 15.49
N GLY A 47 -0.43 -22.69 15.15
CA GLY A 47 -1.28 -21.54 14.82
C GLY A 47 -1.62 -20.61 15.99
N LEU A 48 -1.54 -21.11 17.23
CA LEU A 48 -1.67 -20.32 18.45
C LEU A 48 -0.33 -19.74 18.95
N HIS A 49 0.79 -20.17 18.37
CA HIS A 49 2.11 -19.75 18.82
C HIS A 49 2.33 -18.25 18.52
N PRO A 50 2.71 -17.42 19.50
CA PRO A 50 2.87 -15.98 19.31
C PRO A 50 3.94 -15.64 18.27
N LEU A 51 5.01 -16.44 18.16
CA LEU A 51 6.01 -16.27 17.10
C LEU A 51 5.41 -16.44 15.70
N LEU A 52 4.58 -17.46 15.46
CA LEU A 52 4.01 -17.70 14.13
C LEU A 52 3.04 -16.58 13.77
N ARG A 53 2.21 -16.14 14.72
CA ARG A 53 1.33 -14.98 14.55
C ARG A 53 2.12 -13.73 14.20
N SER A 54 3.21 -13.45 14.93
CA SER A 54 4.07 -12.30 14.66
C SER A 54 4.82 -12.42 13.32
N ALA A 55 5.18 -13.64 12.88
CA ALA A 55 5.82 -13.86 11.59
C ALA A 55 4.84 -13.62 10.42
N ILE A 56 3.60 -14.11 10.54
CA ILE A 56 2.54 -13.87 9.55
C ILE A 56 2.20 -12.38 9.49
N SER A 57 2.04 -11.72 10.64
CA SER A 57 1.78 -10.29 10.69
C SER A 57 2.97 -9.45 10.22
N GLY A 58 4.20 -9.85 10.54
CA GLY A 58 5.42 -9.19 10.06
C GLY A 58 5.56 -9.29 8.54
N PHE A 59 5.22 -10.44 7.96
CA PHE A 59 5.19 -10.61 6.51
C PHE A 59 4.12 -9.70 5.86
N GLY A 60 2.92 -9.64 6.44
CA GLY A 60 1.88 -8.71 5.99
C GLY A 60 2.31 -7.24 6.08
N LEU A 61 3.03 -6.87 7.13
CA LEU A 61 3.54 -5.51 7.33
C LEU A 61 4.59 -5.13 6.30
N VAL A 62 5.53 -6.02 5.98
CA VAL A 62 6.52 -5.78 4.89
C VAL A 62 5.80 -5.59 3.56
N HIS A 63 4.77 -6.39 3.28
CA HIS A 63 3.95 -6.24 2.08
C HIS A 63 3.25 -4.87 2.02
N LEU A 64 2.73 -4.41 3.16
CA LEU A 64 2.07 -3.11 3.28
C LEU A 64 3.05 -1.95 3.07
N ILE A 65 4.24 -2.02 3.69
CA ILE A 65 5.29 -1.01 3.54
C ILE A 65 5.72 -0.90 2.08
N TRP A 66 5.86 -2.04 1.39
CA TRP A 66 6.22 -2.03 -0.03
C TRP A 66 5.12 -1.42 -0.92
N GLY A 67 3.85 -1.76 -0.65
CA GLY A 67 2.72 -1.17 -1.35
C GLY A 67 2.61 0.34 -1.13
N VAL A 68 2.86 0.83 0.09
CA VAL A 68 2.87 2.27 0.41
C VAL A 68 4.01 2.98 -0.31
N HIS A 69 5.20 2.39 -0.32
CA HIS A 69 6.36 3.00 -0.96
C HIS A 69 6.20 3.11 -2.49
N ASP A 70 5.60 2.11 -3.13
CA ASP A 70 5.28 2.16 -4.56
C ASP A 70 4.19 3.21 -4.86
N LEU A 71 3.19 3.31 -3.98
CA LEU A 71 2.13 4.31 -4.07
C LEU A 71 2.66 5.74 -3.92
N GLU A 72 3.60 5.99 -3.01
CA GLU A 72 4.23 7.31 -2.82
C GLU A 72 5.05 7.72 -4.04
N LEU A 73 5.82 6.80 -4.63
CA LEU A 73 6.58 7.03 -5.87
C LEU A 73 5.66 7.36 -7.05
N LEU A 74 4.53 6.66 -7.16
CA LEU A 74 3.49 7.02 -8.12
C LEU A 74 2.93 8.42 -7.79
N LEU A 75 2.45 8.67 -6.58
CA LEU A 75 1.86 9.97 -6.21
C LEU A 75 2.82 11.15 -6.47
N ALA A 76 4.11 10.99 -6.18
CA ALA A 76 5.13 11.99 -6.45
C ALA A 76 5.26 12.28 -7.95
N ARG A 77 5.28 11.23 -8.80
CA ARG A 77 5.23 11.38 -10.26
C ARG A 77 3.97 12.08 -10.75
N TRP A 78 2.80 11.75 -10.18
CA TRP A 78 1.54 12.41 -10.53
C TRP A 78 1.49 13.88 -10.08
N ARG A 79 2.05 14.21 -8.90
CA ARG A 79 2.19 15.60 -8.44
C ARG A 79 3.16 16.40 -9.31
N ALA A 80 4.29 15.81 -9.69
CA ALA A 80 5.25 16.45 -10.59
C ALA A 80 4.68 16.66 -12.01
N ALA A 81 3.78 15.78 -12.45
CA ALA A 81 3.01 15.91 -13.69
C ALA A 81 1.84 16.92 -13.61
N ARG A 82 1.64 17.59 -12.46
CA ARG A 82 0.84 18.82 -12.34
C ARG A 82 1.74 20.08 -12.31
N PRO A 83 2.48 20.45 -13.35
CA PRO A 83 2.95 21.82 -13.49
C PRO A 83 1.89 22.68 -14.20
N ALA A 84 1.44 23.72 -13.50
CA ALA A 84 0.98 25.00 -14.06
C ALA A 84 -0.32 25.04 -14.91
N ALA A 85 -1.47 24.68 -14.34
CA ALA A 85 -2.76 25.20 -14.81
C ALA A 85 -3.15 26.57 -14.20
N GLY A 86 -2.25 27.26 -13.51
CA GLY A 86 -2.59 28.48 -12.74
C GLY A 86 -1.51 29.55 -12.61
N GLY A 87 -0.52 29.60 -13.50
CA GLY A 87 0.62 30.53 -13.39
C GLY A 87 0.92 31.31 -14.67
N GLY A 88 -0.10 31.64 -15.47
CA GLY A 88 0.05 32.57 -16.59
C GLY A 88 0.00 34.01 -16.09
N GLY A 89 1.15 34.59 -15.76
CA GLY A 89 1.22 35.96 -15.27
C GLY A 89 2.64 36.48 -15.03
N ALA A 90 3.63 36.02 -15.81
CA ALA A 90 4.92 36.69 -15.88
C ALA A 90 4.89 37.66 -17.08
N SER A 91 4.41 38.89 -16.84
CA SER A 91 4.70 39.99 -17.77
C SER A 91 6.19 40.34 -17.65
N PRO A 92 6.94 40.42 -18.76
CA PRO A 92 8.32 40.88 -18.72
C PRO A 92 8.39 42.37 -18.33
N PRO A 93 9.45 42.81 -17.64
CA PRO A 93 9.62 44.22 -17.27
C PRO A 93 9.79 45.08 -18.53
N PRO A 94 9.14 46.25 -18.63
CA PRO A 94 9.53 47.23 -19.62
C PRO A 94 10.86 47.86 -19.19
N GLY A 95 11.99 47.25 -19.62
CA GLY A 95 13.17 48.03 -19.96
C GLY A 95 12.73 48.93 -21.12
N GLY A 96 12.82 50.26 -21.04
CA GLY A 96 14.00 50.98 -20.59
C GLY A 96 14.93 51.09 -21.79
N GLU A 97 14.56 51.91 -22.77
CA GLU A 97 15.45 52.35 -23.85
C GLU A 97 15.28 53.87 -24.07
N PRO A 98 16.35 54.53 -24.56
CA PRO A 98 16.78 55.86 -24.16
C PRO A 98 16.30 56.98 -25.11
N ARG A 99 16.43 58.21 -24.59
CA ARG A 99 16.14 59.49 -25.28
C ARG A 99 16.94 59.72 -26.55
#